data_AF-A0A379GG72-F1
#
_entry.id   AF-A0A379GG72-F1
#
_cell.length_a   1.000
_cell.length_b   1.000
_cell.length_c   1.000
_cell.angle_alpha   90.00
_cell.angle_beta   90.00
_cell.angle_gamma   90.00
#
_symmetry.space_group_name_H-M   'P 1'
#
loop_
_entity.id
_entity.type
_entity.pdbx_description
1 polymer ?
#
loop_
_entity_poly.entity_id
_entity_poly.type
_entity_poly.pdbx_seq_one_letter_code
_entity_poly.pdbx_strand_id
1 'polypeptide(L)'
;MVKNNYKLAFTKRLQEACLDSGIAGRGLGKRITEALAKQGIKVSAPAVWKWLNGESVPDSTNILALSQWLDVRAEWLEYGRGAKKNDGISVNEIMPVNDWDNSTPIERDEVEIPFYSTIELAAGFGSCTTDNQKGGIIEILSFYI
;
A
#
# COMPACT_ATOMS: atom_id res chain seq x y z
N MET A 1 -15.68 -27.48 -0.81
CA MET A 1 -14.65 -27.36 -1.87
C MET A 1 -14.47 -25.88 -2.23
N VAL A 2 -13.44 -25.18 -1.73
CA VAL A 2 -13.28 -23.72 -1.94
C VAL A 2 -11.90 -23.36 -2.57
N LYS A 3 -11.03 -24.35 -2.80
CA LYS A 3 -9.62 -24.12 -3.17
C LYS A 3 -9.40 -23.55 -4.58
N ASN A 4 -10.35 -23.71 -5.51
CA ASN A 4 -10.16 -23.25 -6.90
C ASN A 4 -10.38 -21.74 -7.06
N ASN A 5 -11.12 -21.11 -6.15
CA ASN A 5 -11.51 -19.71 -6.32
C ASN A 5 -10.31 -18.75 -6.19
N TYR A 6 -9.38 -19.05 -5.28
CA TYR A 6 -8.15 -18.27 -5.11
C TYR A 6 -7.25 -18.30 -6.34
N LYS A 7 -7.03 -19.48 -6.92
CA LYS A 7 -6.17 -19.64 -8.11
C LYS A 7 -6.76 -18.93 -9.32
N LEU A 8 -8.09 -19.05 -9.51
CA LEU A 8 -8.81 -18.35 -10.55
C LEU A 8 -8.72 -16.83 -10.39
N ALA A 9 -8.87 -16.32 -9.15
CA ALA A 9 -8.73 -14.89 -8.87
C ALA A 9 -7.32 -14.38 -9.18
N PHE A 10 -6.28 -15.12 -8.80
CA PHE A 10 -4.89 -14.81 -9.17
C PHE A 10 -4.71 -14.74 -10.68
N THR A 11 -5.15 -15.78 -11.41
CA THR A 11 -5.02 -15.85 -12.87
C THR A 11 -5.72 -14.69 -13.57
N LYS A 12 -6.92 -14.31 -13.12
CA LYS A 12 -7.65 -13.16 -13.67
C LYS A 12 -6.84 -11.87 -13.51
N ARG A 13 -6.26 -11.62 -12.33
CA ARG A 13 -5.44 -10.43 -12.08
C ARG A 13 -4.15 -10.44 -12.90
N LEU A 14 -3.52 -11.60 -13.03
CA LEU A 14 -2.34 -11.76 -13.89
C LEU A 14 -2.66 -11.42 -15.34
N GLN A 15 -3.79 -11.93 -15.87
CA GLN A 15 -4.25 -11.62 -17.22
C GLN A 15 -4.59 -10.13 -17.38
N GLU A 16 -5.24 -9.53 -16.39
CA GLU A 16 -5.54 -8.09 -16.36
C GLU A 16 -4.27 -7.23 -16.37
N ALA A 17 -3.24 -7.62 -15.60
CA ALA A 17 -1.95 -6.96 -15.62
C ALA A 17 -1.27 -7.10 -17.00
N CYS A 18 -1.33 -8.29 -17.62
CA CYS A 18 -0.80 -8.50 -18.97
C CYS A 18 -1.51 -7.64 -20.03
N LEU A 19 -2.82 -7.41 -19.86
CA LEU A 19 -3.61 -6.52 -20.72
C LEU A 19 -3.19 -5.05 -20.53
N ASP A 20 -3.02 -4.60 -19.29
CA ASP A 20 -2.57 -3.25 -18.94
C ASP A 20 -1.20 -2.92 -19.55
N SER A 21 -0.26 -3.85 -19.47
CA SER A 21 1.09 -3.69 -20.04
C SER A 21 1.13 -3.82 -21.57
N GLY A 22 0.01 -4.10 -22.24
CA GLY A 22 -0.04 -4.29 -23.70
C GLY A 22 0.68 -5.55 -24.19
N ILE A 23 0.95 -6.51 -23.30
CA ILE A 23 1.69 -7.76 -23.59
C ILE A 23 0.72 -8.90 -23.94
N ALA A 24 -0.59 -8.68 -23.76
CA ALA A 24 -1.64 -9.65 -24.06
C ALA A 24 -1.60 -10.15 -25.53
N GLY A 25 -1.59 -11.47 -25.70
CA GLY A 25 -1.65 -12.10 -27.03
C GLY A 25 -1.04 -13.49 -27.12
N ARG A 26 -0.88 -13.97 -28.37
CA ARG A 26 -0.28 -15.27 -28.68
C ARG A 26 1.19 -15.26 -28.25
N GLY A 27 1.58 -16.20 -27.39
CA GLY A 27 2.96 -16.32 -26.89
C GLY A 27 3.22 -15.72 -25.50
N LEU A 28 2.20 -15.31 -24.76
CA LEU A 28 2.31 -14.85 -23.36
C LEU A 28 3.18 -15.76 -22.49
N GLY A 29 2.96 -17.08 -22.54
CA GLY A 29 3.74 -18.03 -21.76
C GLY A 29 5.24 -17.98 -22.05
N LYS A 30 5.62 -17.85 -23.33
CA LYS A 30 7.04 -17.73 -23.74
C LYS A 30 7.66 -16.42 -23.26
N ARG A 31 6.93 -15.30 -23.39
CA ARG A 31 7.41 -13.98 -22.95
C ARG A 31 7.63 -13.93 -21.44
N ILE A 32 6.73 -14.53 -20.66
CA ILE A 32 6.87 -14.65 -19.21
C ILE A 32 8.10 -15.50 -18.86
N THR A 33 8.28 -16.65 -19.51
CA THR A 33 9.48 -17.50 -19.29
C THR A 33 10.78 -16.75 -19.63
N GLU A 34 10.81 -16.01 -20.74
CA GLU A 34 11.97 -15.20 -21.14
C GLU A 34 12.23 -14.06 -20.16
N ALA A 35 11.19 -13.38 -19.68
CA ALA A 35 11.31 -12.32 -18.68
C ALA A 35 11.87 -12.85 -17.35
N LEU A 36 11.37 -13.99 -16.89
CA LEU A 36 11.85 -14.66 -15.67
C LEU A 36 13.31 -15.13 -15.83
N ALA A 37 13.66 -15.67 -17.00
CA ALA A 37 15.02 -16.07 -17.31
C ALA A 37 16.00 -14.89 -17.29
N LYS A 38 15.58 -13.70 -17.75
CA LYS A 38 16.39 -12.46 -17.67
C LYS A 38 16.65 -12.03 -16.24
N GLN A 39 15.73 -12.31 -15.31
CA GLN A 39 15.91 -12.07 -13.89
C GLN A 39 16.67 -13.19 -13.16
N GLY A 40 17.17 -14.20 -13.89
CA GLY A 40 17.92 -15.32 -13.33
C GLY A 40 17.06 -16.46 -12.77
N ILE A 41 15.74 -16.39 -12.95
CA ILE A 41 14.80 -17.38 -12.42
C ILE A 41 14.46 -18.39 -13.52
N LYS A 42 14.83 -19.66 -13.28
CA LYS A 42 14.57 -20.76 -14.21
C LYS A 42 13.15 -21.31 -13.99
N VAL A 43 12.21 -20.85 -14.81
CA VAL A 43 10.83 -21.38 -14.85
C VAL A 43 10.58 -22.11 -16.15
N SER A 44 9.88 -23.24 -16.09
CA SER A 44 9.50 -24.01 -17.28
C SER A 44 8.23 -23.44 -17.93
N ALA A 45 8.15 -23.46 -19.26
CA ALA A 45 6.94 -23.01 -19.98
C ALA A 45 5.64 -23.72 -19.54
N PRO A 46 5.64 -25.03 -19.21
CA PRO A 46 4.47 -25.70 -18.65
C PRO A 46 4.03 -25.14 -17.29
N ALA A 47 4.96 -24.68 -16.45
CA ALA A 47 4.62 -24.08 -15.16
C ALA A 47 3.89 -22.74 -15.36
N VAL A 48 4.36 -21.90 -16.28
CA VAL A 48 3.70 -20.65 -16.63
C VAL A 48 2.31 -20.89 -17.19
N TRP A 49 2.15 -21.91 -18.04
CA TRP A 49 0.84 -22.29 -18.58
C TRP A 49 -0.15 -22.66 -17.48
N LYS A 50 0.30 -23.38 -16.43
CA LYS A 50 -0.53 -23.69 -15.27
C LYS A 50 -0.97 -22.44 -14.48
N TRP A 51 -0.13 -21.42 -14.41
CA TRP A 51 -0.49 -20.13 -13.79
C TRP A 51 -1.53 -19.36 -14.60
N LEU A 52 -1.41 -19.39 -15.93
CA LEU A 52 -2.33 -18.72 -16.86
C LEU A 52 -3.70 -19.42 -16.95
N ASN A 53 -3.81 -20.69 -16.56
CA ASN A 53 -5.09 -21.42 -16.51
C ASN A 53 -5.65 -21.59 -15.08
N GLY A 54 -4.96 -21.07 -14.05
CA GLY A 54 -5.40 -21.20 -12.66
C GLY A 54 -5.27 -22.59 -12.08
N GLU A 55 -4.45 -23.46 -12.67
CA GLU A 55 -4.15 -24.79 -12.12
C GLU A 55 -3.21 -24.70 -10.92
N SER A 56 -2.27 -23.75 -10.94
CA SER A 56 -1.32 -23.51 -9.85
C SER A 56 -1.07 -22.02 -9.63
N VAL A 57 -0.65 -21.69 -8.42
CA VAL A 57 -0.17 -20.34 -8.06
C VAL A 57 1.36 -20.42 -7.93
N PRO A 58 2.11 -19.46 -8.49
CA PRO A 58 3.56 -19.39 -8.34
C PRO A 58 3.99 -19.22 -6.89
N ASP A 59 5.25 -19.58 -6.60
CA ASP A 59 5.90 -19.22 -5.34
C ASP A 59 6.19 -17.71 -5.26
N SER A 60 6.40 -17.22 -4.03
CA SER A 60 6.67 -15.80 -3.71
C SER A 60 7.76 -15.18 -4.60
N THR A 61 8.85 -15.89 -4.88
CA THR A 61 9.93 -15.43 -5.77
C THR A 61 9.44 -15.16 -7.19
N ASN A 62 8.59 -16.05 -7.73
CA ASN A 62 8.03 -15.90 -9.07
C ASN A 62 6.96 -14.79 -9.12
N ILE A 63 6.19 -14.61 -8.04
CA ILE A 63 5.23 -13.51 -7.92
C ILE A 63 5.96 -12.17 -7.95
N LEU A 64 7.04 -12.03 -7.18
CA LEU A 64 7.87 -10.82 -7.16
C LEU A 64 8.48 -10.53 -8.54
N ALA A 65 8.95 -11.57 -9.22
CA ALA A 65 9.51 -11.45 -10.55
C ALA A 65 8.49 -10.99 -11.59
N LEU A 66 7.29 -11.59 -11.56
CA LEU A 66 6.16 -11.16 -12.39
C LEU A 66 5.74 -9.72 -12.07
N SER A 67 5.74 -9.34 -10.79
CA SER A 67 5.35 -8.02 -10.35
C SER A 67 6.33 -6.95 -10.83
N GLN A 68 7.64 -7.21 -10.77
CA GLN A 68 8.69 -6.35 -11.33
C GLN A 68 8.59 -6.23 -12.85
N TRP A 69 8.28 -7.33 -13.54
CA TRP A 69 8.18 -7.32 -15.00
C TRP A 69 6.94 -6.59 -15.52
N LEU A 70 5.81 -6.71 -14.83
CA LEU A 70 4.53 -6.10 -15.19
C LEU A 70 4.33 -4.70 -14.58
N ASP A 71 5.27 -4.24 -13.75
CA ASP A 71 5.18 -3.00 -12.96
C ASP A 71 3.91 -2.90 -12.11
N VAL A 72 3.61 -4.00 -11.39
CA VAL A 72 2.47 -4.10 -10.47
C VAL A 72 2.92 -4.48 -9.06
N ARG A 73 2.08 -4.24 -8.06
CA ARG A 73 2.34 -4.68 -6.67
C ARG A 73 2.16 -6.19 -6.54
N ALA A 74 3.14 -6.88 -5.95
CA ALA A 74 3.07 -8.32 -5.67
C ALA A 74 1.85 -8.68 -4.81
N GLU A 75 1.54 -7.85 -3.80
CA GLU A 75 0.38 -8.03 -2.92
C GLU A 75 -0.95 -7.89 -3.67
N TRP A 76 -1.02 -6.99 -4.66
CA TRP A 76 -2.18 -6.86 -5.51
C TRP A 76 -2.33 -8.07 -6.44
N LEU A 77 -1.23 -8.58 -7.00
CA LEU A 77 -1.26 -9.75 -7.87
C LEU A 77 -1.73 -11.01 -7.10
N GLU A 78 -1.20 -11.22 -5.90
CA GLU A 78 -1.48 -12.39 -5.06
C GLU A 78 -2.85 -12.30 -4.38
N TYR A 79 -3.12 -11.24 -3.63
CA TYR A 79 -4.31 -11.10 -2.79
C TYR A 79 -5.39 -10.20 -3.40
N GLY A 80 -5.04 -9.35 -4.38
CA GLY A 80 -5.95 -8.33 -4.89
C GLY A 80 -6.17 -7.17 -3.94
N ARG A 81 -5.22 -6.92 -3.03
CA ARG A 81 -5.33 -5.86 -2.02
C ARG A 81 -4.46 -4.65 -2.36
N GLY A 82 -5.00 -3.47 -2.07
CA GLY A 82 -4.33 -2.18 -2.30
C GLY A 82 -4.29 -1.75 -3.76
N ALA A 83 -3.45 -0.76 -4.05
CA ALA A 83 -3.27 -0.22 -5.40
C ALA A 83 -2.60 -1.25 -6.34
N LYS A 84 -2.98 -1.23 -7.62
CA LYS A 84 -2.45 -2.10 -8.69
C LYS A 84 -1.00 -1.75 -9.05
N LYS A 85 -0.73 -0.45 -9.24
CA LYS A 85 0.61 0.08 -9.51
C LYS A 85 1.23 0.56 -8.20
N ASN A 86 2.56 0.58 -8.17
CA ASN A 86 3.27 1.35 -7.16
C ASN A 86 3.02 2.82 -7.50
N ASP A 87 2.45 3.59 -6.58
CA ASP A 87 2.02 4.98 -6.81
C ASP A 87 3.19 5.97 -6.93
N GLY A 88 4.31 5.55 -7.54
CA GLY A 88 5.47 6.40 -7.79
C GLY A 88 6.21 6.89 -6.55
N ILE A 89 5.73 6.66 -5.33
CA ILE A 89 6.43 7.08 -4.11
C ILE A 89 7.63 6.15 -3.89
N SER A 90 8.72 6.48 -4.56
CA SER A 90 10.06 6.02 -4.26
C SER A 90 10.33 6.29 -2.78
N VAL A 91 10.49 5.24 -1.97
CA VAL A 91 10.91 5.38 -0.55
C VAL A 91 12.34 5.95 -0.43
N ASN A 92 13.01 6.26 -1.55
CA ASN A 92 14.28 6.98 -1.59
C ASN A 92 14.12 8.50 -1.74
N GLU A 93 12.92 9.01 -1.99
CA GLU A 93 12.63 10.44 -1.88
C GLU A 93 12.07 10.70 -0.49
N ILE A 94 12.97 10.91 0.47
CA ILE A 94 12.62 11.62 1.70
C ILE A 94 12.21 13.02 1.25
N MET A 95 10.92 13.23 1.05
CA MET A 95 10.39 14.58 0.88
C MET A 95 10.72 15.32 2.18
N PRO A 96 11.42 16.46 2.14
CA PRO A 96 11.62 17.24 3.34
C PRO A 96 10.22 17.61 3.86
N VAL A 97 9.91 17.16 5.08
CA VAL A 97 8.80 17.74 5.84
C VAL A 97 9.12 19.23 5.92
N ASN A 98 8.25 20.07 5.39
CA ASN A 98 8.35 21.49 5.67
C ASN A 98 8.14 21.65 7.17
N ASP A 99 9.15 22.17 7.86
CA ASP A 99 9.00 22.63 9.23
C ASP A 99 7.93 23.73 9.22
N TRP A 100 6.81 23.49 9.89
CA TRP A 100 5.81 24.53 10.13
C TRP A 100 6.44 25.57 11.06
N ASP A 101 7.06 26.59 10.48
CA ASP A 101 7.68 27.70 11.21
C ASP A 101 6.74 28.92 11.28
N ASN A 102 7.03 29.83 12.20
CA ASN A 102 6.26 31.08 12.38
C ASN A 102 6.35 32.05 11.18
N SER A 103 7.07 31.69 10.11
CA SER A 103 7.19 32.49 8.89
C SER A 103 6.38 31.92 7.72
N THR A 104 5.74 30.75 7.90
CA THR A 104 4.82 30.17 6.93
C THR A 104 3.65 31.13 6.72
N PRO A 105 3.46 31.69 5.50
CA PRO A 105 2.37 32.61 5.24
C PRO A 105 1.03 31.90 5.44
N ILE A 106 0.19 32.46 6.29
CA ILE A 106 -1.15 31.94 6.59
C ILE A 106 -2.03 32.15 5.35
N GLU A 107 -2.68 31.08 4.87
CA GLU A 107 -3.62 31.17 3.75
C GLU A 107 -4.89 31.95 4.15
N ARG A 108 -5.71 32.36 3.18
CA ARG A 108 -6.88 33.24 3.44
C ARG A 108 -7.93 32.62 4.37
N ASP A 109 -7.95 31.30 4.48
CA ASP A 109 -8.86 30.49 5.29
C ASP A 109 -8.19 29.90 6.55
N GLU A 110 -6.91 30.18 6.78
CA GLU A 110 -6.19 29.79 7.98
C GLU A 110 -6.20 30.94 9.02
N VAL A 111 -6.22 30.59 10.31
CA VAL A 111 -6.22 31.57 11.42
C VAL A 111 -5.06 31.28 12.38
N GLU A 112 -4.28 32.31 12.72
CA GLU A 112 -3.22 32.21 13.71
C GLU A 112 -3.83 32.01 15.10
N ILE A 113 -3.53 30.89 15.76
CA ILE A 113 -3.86 30.67 17.17
C ILE A 113 -2.67 31.11 18.01
N PRO A 114 -2.79 32.19 18.81
CA PRO A 114 -1.74 32.57 19.72
C PRO A 114 -1.45 31.45 20.72
N PHE A 115 -0.17 31.16 20.95
CA PHE A 115 0.26 30.22 21.98
C PHE A 115 -0.02 30.85 23.36
N TYR A 116 -1.16 30.51 23.96
CA TYR A 116 -1.46 30.87 25.35
C TYR A 116 -0.75 29.89 26.28
N SER A 117 0.12 30.39 27.15
CA SER A 117 0.79 29.60 28.20
C SER A 117 -0.17 29.13 29.29
N THR A 118 -1.33 29.76 29.38
CA THR A 118 -2.38 29.48 30.35
C THR A 118 -3.72 29.47 29.64
N ILE A 119 -4.31 28.29 29.47
CA ILE A 119 -5.67 28.14 28.97
C ILE A 119 -6.56 28.00 30.21
N GLU A 120 -7.25 29.07 30.59
CA GLU A 120 -8.30 28.97 31.61
C GLU A 120 -9.58 28.48 30.94
N LEU A 121 -9.80 27.18 31.08
CA LEU A 121 -10.97 26.50 30.54
C LEU A 121 -12.17 26.82 31.44
N ALA A 122 -13.07 27.69 30.98
CA ALA A 122 -14.36 27.90 31.63
C ALA A 122 -15.28 26.70 31.36
N ALA A 123 -14.94 25.53 31.92
CA ALA A 123 -15.82 24.37 32.02
C ALA A 123 -16.51 24.41 33.39
N GLY A 124 -17.84 24.45 33.38
CA GLY A 124 -18.65 24.33 34.59
C GLY A 124 -18.31 23.05 35.35
N PHE A 125 -18.07 23.23 36.65
CA PHE A 125 -18.02 22.29 37.78
C PHE A 125 -17.69 20.80 37.48
N GLY A 126 -16.43 20.43 37.65
CA GLY A 126 -16.00 19.04 37.77
C GLY A 126 -14.62 18.94 38.41
N SER A 127 -14.56 18.97 39.74
CA SER A 127 -13.34 18.87 40.53
C SER A 127 -12.74 17.46 40.47
N CYS A 128 -11.46 17.34 40.09
CA CYS A 128 -10.64 16.16 40.40
C CYS A 128 -9.27 16.59 40.95
N THR A 129 -8.88 15.90 42.02
CA THR A 129 -7.78 16.26 42.92
C THR A 129 -6.42 15.99 42.31
N THR A 130 -5.51 16.93 42.52
CA THR A 130 -4.12 16.94 42.08
C THR A 130 -3.31 15.76 42.63
N ASP A 131 -2.63 15.03 41.77
CA ASP A 131 -1.24 14.67 42.03
C ASP A 131 -0.40 15.02 40.81
N ASN A 132 0.68 15.73 41.09
CA ASN A 132 1.58 16.37 40.17
C ASN A 132 2.73 15.39 39.91
N GLN A 133 2.63 14.56 38.87
CA GLN A 133 3.81 13.95 38.25
C GLN A 133 3.72 13.99 36.72
N LYS A 134 4.68 14.73 36.17
CA LYS A 134 5.01 14.97 34.77
C LYS A 134 4.64 13.84 33.80
N GLY A 135 4.02 14.25 32.69
CA GLY A 135 3.97 13.49 31.44
C GLY A 135 2.71 12.64 31.32
N GLY A 136 1.72 13.12 30.58
CA GLY A 136 0.49 12.36 30.40
C GLY A 136 -0.39 12.96 29.32
N ILE A 137 -0.27 12.40 28.13
CA ILE A 137 -1.31 12.20 27.12
C ILE A 137 -2.73 12.59 27.56
N ILE A 138 -3.38 13.50 26.82
CA ILE A 138 -4.83 13.68 26.92
C ILE A 138 -5.46 12.66 25.97
N GLU A 139 -5.73 11.45 26.47
CA GLU A 139 -6.58 10.49 25.76
C GLU A 139 -8.02 10.97 25.79
N ILE A 140 -8.51 11.47 24.65
CA ILE A 140 -9.91 11.82 24.48
C ILE A 140 -10.65 10.54 24.08
N LEU A 141 -11.04 9.73 25.07
CA LEU A 141 -11.98 8.63 24.83
C LEU A 141 -13.37 9.24 24.58
N SER A 142 -13.76 9.27 23.31
CA SER A 142 -15.14 9.50 22.89
C SER A 142 -16.01 8.35 23.38
N PHE A 143 -16.95 8.63 24.28
CA PHE A 143 -18.19 7.87 24.35
C PHE A 143 -19.32 8.74 23.82
N TYR A 144 -19.87 8.28 22.70
CA TYR A 144 -21.05 8.83 22.05
C TYR A 144 -22.29 8.51 22.91
N ILE A 145 -23.27 9.39 22.77
CA ILE A 145 -24.51 9.58 23.55
C ILE A 145 -25.34 8.30 23.69
#